data_AF-A0A969ZRT9-F1
#
_entry.id   AF-A0A969ZRT9-F1
#
_cell.length_a   1.000
_cell.length_b   1.000
_cell.length_c   1.000
_cell.angle_alpha   90.00
_cell.angle_beta   90.00
_cell.angle_gamma   90.00
#
_symmetry.space_group_name_H-M   'P 1'
#
loop_
_entity.id
_entity.type
_entity.pdbx_description
1 polymer ?
#
loop_
_entity_poly.entity_id
_entity_poly.type
_entity_poly.pdbx_seq_one_letter_code
_entity_poly.pdbx_strand_id
1 'polypeptide(L)'
;MFFIYNYSVNGIEKQKLELTTELNESIAASVEKSVRDLSMNLVGYIIGTEEAMDRRMENAAMALMEADRYSEEITLQDLERINKETNMTDMYITNPQGDFTISTERASEGFNLFDIWDGYRMLMTGEADILNSALKIKEETGEIFKFTAIPRADGKGIVQSALNAGEFEGLLNTFITSNPNINYIMIVDASGIILTSNDNTENGISAPNSAADMNQDPKVDEVFASGQPYSEITEDIYHLYIPVEKFGALQYAEDLYSEIEKFKI
;
A
#
# COMPACT_ATOMS: atom_id res chain seq x y z
N MET A 1 38.17 -58.31 13.12
CA MET A 1 36.88 -57.79 13.63
C MET A 1 36.80 -56.26 13.71
N PHE A 2 37.89 -55.50 13.46
CA PHE A 2 37.88 -54.02 13.50
C PHE A 2 37.52 -53.31 12.17
N PHE A 3 37.62 -54.00 11.03
CA PHE A 3 37.37 -53.37 9.71
C PHE A 3 35.89 -53.22 9.34
N ILE A 4 34.99 -54.05 9.87
CA ILE A 4 33.55 -53.99 9.59
C ILE A 4 32.88 -52.86 10.40
N TYR A 5 33.42 -52.55 11.60
CA TYR A 5 32.87 -51.53 12.48
C TYR A 5 33.08 -50.11 11.94
N ASN A 6 34.27 -49.80 11.39
CA ASN A 6 34.57 -48.47 10.81
C ASN A 6 33.79 -48.19 9.51
N TYR A 7 33.53 -49.21 8.67
CA TYR A 7 32.71 -49.04 7.46
C TYR A 7 31.23 -48.77 7.79
N SER A 8 30.71 -49.41 8.84
CA SER A 8 29.34 -49.21 9.31
C SER A 8 29.12 -47.84 9.93
N VAL A 9 30.08 -47.32 10.71
CA VAL A 9 29.98 -45.99 11.33
C VAL A 9 30.05 -44.88 10.27
N ASN A 10 30.96 -44.99 9.30
CA ASN A 10 31.04 -44.04 8.19
C ASN A 10 29.79 -44.07 7.29
N GLY A 11 29.15 -45.23 7.11
CA GLY A 11 27.90 -45.35 6.37
C GLY A 11 26.70 -44.71 7.08
N ILE A 12 26.62 -44.83 8.41
CA ILE A 12 25.57 -44.22 9.23
C ILE A 12 25.75 -42.70 9.31
N GLU A 13 26.97 -42.20 9.48
CA GLU A 13 27.24 -40.76 9.48
C GLU A 13 26.92 -40.13 8.13
N LYS A 14 27.25 -40.81 7.02
CA LYS A 14 26.90 -40.36 5.67
C LYS A 14 25.38 -40.32 5.47
N GLN A 15 24.66 -41.37 5.88
CA GLN A 15 23.20 -41.40 5.80
C GLN A 15 22.55 -40.31 6.66
N LYS A 16 23.06 -40.08 7.88
CA LYS A 16 22.58 -38.99 8.75
C LYS A 16 22.80 -37.63 8.11
N LEU A 17 23.94 -37.40 7.46
CA LEU A 17 24.22 -36.15 6.75
C LEU A 17 23.30 -35.98 5.53
N GLU A 18 23.10 -37.03 4.73
CA GLU A 18 22.19 -37.04 3.58
C GLU A 18 20.75 -36.75 4.04
N LEU A 19 20.24 -37.45 5.06
CA LEU A 19 18.92 -37.22 5.67
C LEU A 19 18.75 -35.81 6.24
N THR A 20 19.79 -35.27 6.88
CA THR A 20 19.76 -33.90 7.42
C THR A 20 19.73 -32.87 6.29
N THR A 21 20.46 -33.13 5.20
CA THR A 21 20.49 -32.26 4.02
C THR A 21 19.15 -32.27 3.31
N GLU A 22 18.59 -33.45 3.01
CA GLU A 22 17.27 -33.59 2.38
C GLU A 22 16.15 -32.98 3.25
N LEU A 23 16.21 -33.15 4.57
CA LEU A 23 15.27 -32.54 5.49
C LEU A 23 15.37 -31.01 5.45
N ASN A 24 16.58 -30.45 5.46
CA ASN A 24 16.79 -29.01 5.41
C ASN A 24 16.34 -28.41 4.07
N GLU A 25 16.62 -29.07 2.94
CA GLU A 25 16.15 -28.65 1.62
C GLU A 25 14.63 -28.65 1.52
N SER A 26 13.98 -29.69 2.05
CA SER A 26 12.52 -29.80 2.11
C SER A 26 11.88 -28.70 2.98
N ILE A 27 12.47 -28.42 4.15
CA ILE A 27 12.03 -27.33 5.02
C ILE A 27 12.17 -25.98 4.30
N ALA A 28 13.32 -25.72 3.68
CA ALA A 28 13.57 -24.48 2.95
C ALA A 28 12.53 -24.26 1.82
N ALA A 29 12.26 -25.30 1.02
CA ALA A 29 11.25 -25.23 -0.04
C ALA A 29 9.83 -25.00 0.50
N SER A 30 9.49 -25.60 1.65
CA SER A 30 8.19 -25.40 2.31
C SER A 30 8.04 -23.98 2.87
N VAL A 31 9.09 -23.44 3.48
CA VAL A 31 9.12 -22.05 3.99
C VAL A 31 8.99 -21.08 2.82
N GLU A 32 9.80 -21.25 1.77
CA GLU A 32 9.74 -20.39 0.58
C GLU A 32 8.33 -20.35 -0.03
N LYS A 33 7.69 -21.52 -0.18
CA LYS A 33 6.31 -21.60 -0.66
C LYS A 33 5.33 -20.87 0.26
N SER A 34 5.41 -21.12 1.56
CA SER A 34 4.49 -20.51 2.53
C SER A 34 4.60 -18.99 2.53
N VAL A 35 5.81 -18.46 2.40
CA VAL A 35 5.97 -17.01 2.33
C VAL A 35 5.49 -16.46 0.99
N ARG A 36 5.80 -17.09 -0.14
CA ARG A 36 5.23 -16.68 -1.44
C ARG A 36 3.70 -16.64 -1.40
N ASP A 37 3.05 -17.62 -0.77
CA ASP A 37 1.60 -17.67 -0.62
C ASP A 37 1.08 -16.52 0.28
N LEU A 38 1.73 -16.26 1.41
CA LEU A 38 1.42 -15.14 2.30
C LEU A 38 1.49 -13.79 1.58
N SER A 39 2.54 -13.63 0.78
CA SER A 39 2.87 -12.46 -0.01
C SER A 39 1.88 -12.20 -1.14
N MET A 40 1.48 -13.24 -1.88
CA MET A 40 0.38 -13.11 -2.85
C MET A 40 -0.93 -12.71 -2.19
N ASN A 41 -1.20 -13.22 -0.98
CA ASN A 41 -2.38 -12.81 -0.22
C ASN A 41 -2.30 -11.34 0.23
N LEU A 42 -1.12 -10.86 0.62
CA LEU A 42 -0.92 -9.45 0.99
C LEU A 42 -1.11 -8.50 -0.19
N VAL A 43 -0.52 -8.81 -1.36
CA VAL A 43 -0.77 -8.04 -2.59
C VAL A 43 -2.27 -7.98 -2.90
N GLY A 44 -2.96 -9.12 -2.84
CA GLY A 44 -4.41 -9.17 -3.02
C GLY A 44 -5.17 -8.33 -1.99
N TYR A 45 -4.70 -8.31 -0.74
CA TYR A 45 -5.26 -7.51 0.35
C TYR A 45 -5.05 -6.00 0.13
N ILE A 46 -3.87 -5.58 -0.30
CA ILE A 46 -3.54 -4.19 -0.65
C ILE A 46 -4.43 -3.71 -1.79
N ILE A 47 -4.49 -4.46 -2.90
CA ILE A 47 -5.32 -4.11 -4.06
C ILE A 47 -6.80 -4.05 -3.67
N GLY A 48 -7.29 -5.07 -2.96
CA GLY A 48 -8.69 -5.11 -2.52
C GLY A 48 -9.05 -3.97 -1.58
N THR A 49 -8.12 -3.57 -0.70
CA THR A 49 -8.26 -2.42 0.20
C THR A 49 -8.33 -1.12 -0.58
N GLU A 50 -7.38 -0.92 -1.49
CA GLU A 50 -7.37 0.25 -2.37
C GLU A 50 -8.66 0.40 -3.18
N GLU A 51 -9.15 -0.68 -3.79
CA GLU A 51 -10.39 -0.65 -4.56
C GLU A 51 -11.61 -0.36 -3.68
N ALA A 52 -11.61 -0.81 -2.42
CA ALA A 52 -12.65 -0.48 -1.48
C ALA A 52 -12.62 1.01 -1.09
N MET A 53 -11.43 1.58 -0.92
CA MET A 53 -11.25 3.02 -0.73
C MET A 53 -11.71 3.81 -1.95
N ASP A 54 -11.30 3.41 -3.16
CA ASP A 54 -11.71 4.04 -4.42
C ASP A 54 -13.24 4.11 -4.54
N ARG A 55 -13.94 2.98 -4.33
CA ARG A 55 -15.41 2.95 -4.38
C ARG A 55 -16.05 3.87 -3.34
N ARG A 56 -15.50 3.96 -2.13
CA ARG A 56 -16.04 4.83 -1.08
C ARG A 56 -15.84 6.30 -1.43
N MET A 57 -14.64 6.66 -1.86
CA MET A 57 -14.31 8.02 -2.28
C MET A 57 -15.13 8.45 -3.49
N GLU A 58 -15.29 7.58 -4.48
CA GLU A 58 -16.17 7.83 -5.64
C GLU A 58 -17.61 8.13 -5.20
N ASN A 59 -18.20 7.27 -4.36
CA ASN A 59 -19.55 7.50 -3.84
C ASN A 59 -19.66 8.81 -3.06
N ALA A 60 -18.63 9.16 -2.29
CA ALA A 60 -18.58 10.41 -1.53
C ALA A 60 -18.47 11.65 -2.44
N ALA A 61 -17.65 11.57 -3.49
CA ALA A 61 -17.52 12.61 -4.50
C ALA A 61 -18.84 12.79 -5.27
N MET A 62 -19.51 11.69 -5.63
CA MET A 62 -20.85 11.73 -6.23
C MET A 62 -21.87 12.39 -5.30
N ALA A 63 -21.88 12.04 -4.01
CA ALA A 63 -22.78 12.67 -3.04
C ALA A 63 -22.55 14.19 -2.93
N LEU A 64 -21.29 14.62 -2.95
CA LEU A 64 -20.95 16.05 -2.95
C LEU A 64 -21.34 16.75 -4.25
N MET A 65 -21.08 16.14 -5.41
CA MET A 65 -21.52 16.66 -6.71
C MET A 65 -23.05 16.80 -6.78
N GLU A 66 -23.78 15.84 -6.23
CA GLU A 66 -25.24 15.86 -6.16
C GLU A 66 -25.77 16.96 -5.24
N ALA A 67 -25.13 17.16 -4.08
CA ALA A 67 -25.46 18.26 -3.19
C ALA A 67 -25.19 19.62 -3.86
N ASP A 68 -24.03 19.77 -4.51
CA ASP A 68 -23.67 20.97 -5.27
C ASP A 68 -24.70 21.29 -6.35
N ARG A 69 -25.10 20.28 -7.14
CA ARG A 69 -26.09 20.42 -8.24
C ARG A 69 -27.44 20.98 -7.78
N TYR A 70 -27.92 20.58 -6.61
CA TYR A 70 -29.25 20.94 -6.10
C TYR A 70 -29.24 22.08 -5.10
N SER A 71 -28.06 22.56 -4.70
CA SER A 71 -27.90 23.76 -3.88
C SER A 71 -27.96 25.03 -4.75
N GLU A 72 -28.47 26.13 -4.19
CA GLU A 72 -28.27 27.45 -4.83
C GLU A 72 -26.79 27.86 -4.75
N GLU A 73 -26.15 27.55 -3.63
CA GLU A 73 -24.73 27.72 -3.36
C GLU A 73 -24.29 26.65 -2.36
N ILE A 74 -23.31 25.83 -2.73
CA ILE A 74 -22.73 24.83 -1.83
C ILE A 74 -21.83 25.54 -0.81
N THR A 75 -21.93 25.17 0.46
CA THR A 75 -21.16 25.81 1.54
C THR A 75 -20.15 24.88 2.17
N LEU A 76 -19.18 25.42 2.91
CA LEU A 76 -18.25 24.62 3.71
C LEU A 76 -18.98 23.69 4.70
N GLN A 77 -20.09 24.15 5.30
CA GLN A 77 -20.87 23.32 6.22
C GLN A 77 -21.50 22.11 5.51
N ASP A 78 -21.87 22.25 4.23
CA ASP A 78 -22.35 21.12 3.43
C ASP A 78 -21.23 20.11 3.17
N LEU A 79 -20.03 20.58 2.83
CA LEU A 79 -18.85 19.71 2.67
C LEU A 79 -18.52 18.99 3.96
N GLU A 80 -18.45 19.68 5.10
CA GLU A 80 -18.18 19.09 6.42
C GLU A 80 -19.23 18.03 6.80
N ARG A 81 -20.51 18.29 6.49
CA ARG A 81 -21.59 17.34 6.73
C ARG A 81 -21.43 16.09 5.87
N ILE A 82 -21.21 16.25 4.57
CA ILE A 82 -21.10 15.12 3.63
C ILE A 82 -19.81 14.33 3.92
N ASN A 83 -18.71 15.01 4.20
CA ASN A 83 -17.44 14.43 4.65
C ASN A 83 -17.66 13.48 5.85
N LYS A 84 -18.38 13.95 6.87
CA LYS A 84 -18.72 13.14 8.04
C LYS A 84 -19.68 11.99 7.73
N GLU A 85 -20.73 12.23 6.94
CA GLU A 85 -21.72 11.20 6.57
C GLU A 85 -21.11 10.07 5.72
N THR A 86 -20.12 10.39 4.90
CA THR A 86 -19.44 9.45 4.01
C THR A 86 -18.14 8.89 4.60
N ASN A 87 -17.76 9.35 5.80
CA ASN A 87 -16.52 8.99 6.50
C ASN A 87 -15.29 9.23 5.61
N MET A 88 -15.23 10.38 4.95
CA MET A 88 -14.04 10.86 4.25
C MET A 88 -13.15 11.64 5.22
N THR A 89 -11.87 11.78 4.88
CA THR A 89 -10.98 12.68 5.61
C THR A 89 -11.15 14.10 5.10
N ASP A 90 -11.09 14.29 3.77
CA ASP A 90 -11.28 15.61 3.17
C ASP A 90 -12.20 15.61 1.96
N MET A 91 -12.73 16.80 1.66
CA MET A 91 -13.52 17.10 0.47
C MET A 91 -13.16 18.46 -0.10
N TYR A 92 -13.20 18.57 -1.43
CA TYR A 92 -12.80 19.75 -2.18
C TYR A 92 -13.74 20.02 -3.34
N ILE A 93 -13.91 21.31 -3.66
CA ILE A 93 -14.55 21.79 -4.87
C ILE A 93 -13.63 22.81 -5.54
N THR A 94 -13.43 22.68 -6.85
CA THR A 94 -12.69 23.65 -7.65
C THR A 94 -13.59 24.47 -8.57
N ASN A 95 -13.03 25.58 -9.08
CA ASN A 95 -13.56 26.30 -10.24
C ASN A 95 -13.04 25.67 -11.57
N PRO A 96 -13.42 26.19 -12.76
CA PRO A 96 -12.94 25.69 -14.05
C PRO A 96 -11.43 25.88 -14.30
N GLN A 97 -10.79 26.78 -13.55
CA GLN A 97 -9.36 27.05 -13.62
C GLN A 97 -8.55 26.09 -12.74
N GLY A 98 -9.23 25.26 -11.92
CA GLY A 98 -8.60 24.30 -11.02
C GLY A 98 -8.34 24.87 -9.62
N ASP A 99 -8.68 26.13 -9.35
CA ASP A 99 -8.48 26.71 -8.02
C ASP A 99 -9.47 26.09 -7.04
N PHE A 100 -8.97 25.65 -5.87
CA PHE A 100 -9.83 25.22 -4.78
C PHE A 100 -10.67 26.40 -4.28
N THR A 101 -11.99 26.28 -4.39
CA THR A 101 -12.94 27.31 -3.96
C THR A 101 -13.50 27.05 -2.57
N ILE A 102 -13.72 25.77 -2.24
CA ILE A 102 -14.23 25.33 -0.93
C ILE A 102 -13.57 23.99 -0.61
N SER A 103 -13.09 23.85 0.62
CA SER A 103 -12.41 22.64 1.07
C SER A 103 -12.56 22.46 2.58
N THR A 104 -12.65 21.21 3.03
CA THR A 104 -12.50 20.87 4.46
C THR A 104 -11.05 20.93 4.94
N GLU A 105 -10.09 20.91 4.02
CA GLU A 105 -8.68 21.15 4.28
C GLU A 105 -8.35 22.62 4.09
N ARG A 106 -8.04 23.32 5.17
CA ARG A 106 -7.69 24.75 5.12
C ARG A 106 -6.37 25.02 4.39
N ALA A 107 -5.41 24.10 4.48
CA ALA A 107 -4.11 24.25 3.81
C ALA A 107 -4.21 24.28 2.28
N SER A 108 -5.35 23.84 1.71
CA SER A 108 -5.62 23.89 0.26
C SER A 108 -5.99 25.28 -0.27
N GLU A 109 -6.23 26.25 0.61
CA GLU A 109 -6.47 27.64 0.19
C GLU A 109 -5.27 28.18 -0.62
N GLY A 110 -5.52 28.55 -1.88
CA GLY A 110 -4.49 29.10 -2.78
C GLY A 110 -3.74 28.05 -3.61
N PHE A 111 -4.04 26.76 -3.45
CA PHE A 111 -3.56 25.71 -4.35
C PHE A 111 -4.44 25.59 -5.60
N ASN A 112 -3.83 25.13 -6.68
CA ASN A 112 -4.51 24.83 -7.94
C ASN A 112 -4.33 23.35 -8.29
N LEU A 113 -5.44 22.66 -8.52
CA LEU A 113 -5.48 21.24 -8.80
C LEU A 113 -4.69 20.85 -10.06
N PHE A 114 -4.67 21.72 -11.08
CA PHE A 114 -3.94 21.46 -12.32
C PHE A 114 -2.45 21.73 -12.20
N ASP A 115 -2.02 22.58 -11.26
CA ASP A 115 -0.60 22.79 -10.96
C ASP A 115 -0.04 21.60 -10.16
N ILE A 116 -0.86 20.92 -9.37
CA ILE A 116 -0.51 19.65 -8.71
C ILE A 116 -0.32 18.55 -9.75
N TRP A 117 -1.30 18.37 -10.65
CA TRP A 117 -1.18 17.44 -11.76
C TRP A 117 -2.07 17.83 -12.95
N ASP A 118 -1.44 18.07 -14.09
CA ASP A 118 -2.14 18.51 -15.31
C ASP A 118 -3.18 17.48 -15.81
N GLY A 119 -3.02 16.20 -15.44
CA GLY A 119 -3.96 15.13 -15.81
C GLY A 119 -5.40 15.35 -15.34
N TYR A 120 -5.63 16.14 -14.28
CA TYR A 120 -6.99 16.48 -13.85
C TYR A 120 -7.79 17.24 -14.92
N ARG A 121 -7.13 17.86 -15.92
CA ARG A 121 -7.82 18.49 -17.05
C ARG A 121 -8.64 17.52 -17.88
N MET A 122 -8.33 16.21 -17.86
CA MET A 122 -9.12 15.18 -18.54
C MET A 122 -10.58 15.14 -18.07
N LEU A 123 -10.86 15.51 -16.81
CA LEU A 123 -12.22 15.61 -16.27
C LEU A 123 -12.99 16.81 -16.86
N MET A 124 -12.28 17.89 -17.19
CA MET A 124 -12.88 19.09 -17.77
C MET A 124 -13.17 18.93 -19.27
N THR A 125 -12.39 18.09 -19.96
CA THR A 125 -12.54 17.83 -21.40
C THR A 125 -13.49 16.66 -21.70
N GLY A 126 -13.84 15.86 -20.69
CA GLY A 126 -14.62 14.64 -20.86
C GLY A 126 -13.82 13.46 -21.41
N GLU A 127 -12.48 13.55 -21.39
CA GLU A 127 -11.59 12.42 -21.70
C GLU A 127 -11.61 11.37 -20.57
N ALA A 128 -11.95 11.79 -19.35
CA ALA A 128 -12.20 10.92 -18.21
C ALA A 128 -13.44 11.39 -17.43
N ASP A 129 -14.21 10.43 -16.90
CA ASP A 129 -15.34 10.71 -16.00
C ASP A 129 -14.92 10.68 -14.53
N ILE A 130 -13.84 9.97 -14.23
CA ILE A 130 -13.30 9.76 -12.88
C ILE A 130 -11.79 9.59 -12.94
N LEU A 131 -11.09 10.14 -11.95
CA LEU A 131 -9.67 9.93 -11.73
C LEU A 131 -9.44 9.50 -10.28
N ASN A 132 -8.95 8.28 -10.09
CA ASN A 132 -8.50 7.75 -8.81
C ASN A 132 -6.98 7.82 -8.74
N SER A 133 -6.44 8.34 -7.64
CA SER A 133 -4.98 8.37 -7.42
C SER A 133 -4.49 7.09 -6.74
N ALA A 134 -3.20 6.80 -6.88
CA ALA A 134 -2.47 6.02 -5.89
C ALA A 134 -2.41 6.78 -4.55
N LEU A 135 -2.00 6.11 -3.47
CA LEU A 135 -1.53 6.76 -2.26
C LEU A 135 -0.33 7.64 -2.61
N LYS A 136 -0.30 8.86 -2.08
CA LYS A 136 0.76 9.84 -2.33
C LYS A 136 0.86 10.83 -1.17
N ILE A 137 1.99 11.53 -1.09
CA ILE A 137 2.10 12.72 -0.25
C ILE A 137 1.15 13.80 -0.78
N LYS A 138 0.34 14.35 0.12
CA LYS A 138 -0.50 15.52 -0.09
C LYS A 138 0.37 16.77 -0.10
N GLU A 139 0.35 17.52 -1.21
CA GLU A 139 1.24 18.68 -1.42
C GLU A 139 1.10 19.75 -0.34
N GLU A 140 -0.10 19.93 0.20
CA GLU A 140 -0.40 20.99 1.16
C GLU A 140 0.09 20.68 2.59
N THR A 141 0.04 19.41 3.00
CA THR A 141 0.26 19.02 4.41
C THR A 141 1.44 18.07 4.62
N GLY A 142 1.92 17.40 3.57
CA GLY A 142 2.95 16.36 3.67
C GLY A 142 2.40 14.99 4.13
N GLU A 143 1.11 14.88 4.40
CA GLU A 143 0.48 13.63 4.86
C GLU A 143 0.19 12.67 3.70
N ILE A 144 0.11 11.37 3.99
CA ILE A 144 -0.18 10.36 2.96
C ILE A 144 -1.68 10.23 2.75
N PHE A 145 -2.12 10.43 1.52
CA PHE A 145 -3.53 10.44 1.14
C PHE A 145 -3.78 9.72 -0.18
N LYS A 146 -5.03 9.31 -0.34
CA LYS A 146 -5.63 8.87 -1.60
C LYS A 146 -6.75 9.83 -1.99
N PHE A 147 -6.93 10.05 -3.28
CA PHE A 147 -7.88 11.01 -3.82
C PHE A 147 -8.70 10.39 -4.94
N THR A 148 -9.98 10.74 -5.00
CA THR A 148 -10.86 10.51 -6.16
C THR A 148 -11.43 11.84 -6.61
N ALA A 149 -11.34 12.13 -7.92
CA ALA A 149 -11.86 13.33 -8.53
C ALA A 149 -12.86 13.02 -9.66
N ILE A 150 -13.94 13.78 -9.72
CA ILE A 150 -14.98 13.72 -10.76
C ILE A 150 -15.34 15.15 -11.19
N PRO A 151 -15.84 15.38 -12.43
CA PRO A 151 -16.29 16.71 -12.82
C PRO A 151 -17.53 17.14 -12.01
N ARG A 152 -17.69 18.44 -11.79
CA ARG A 152 -18.96 19.00 -11.29
C ARG A 152 -20.07 18.77 -12.31
N ALA A 153 -21.31 18.68 -11.84
CA ALA A 153 -22.47 18.40 -12.69
C ALA A 153 -22.71 19.46 -13.80
N ASP A 154 -22.27 20.70 -13.58
CA ASP A 154 -22.36 21.79 -14.56
C ASP A 154 -21.13 21.90 -15.47
N GLY A 155 -20.13 21.04 -15.28
CA GLY A 155 -18.86 21.03 -15.99
C GLY A 155 -17.92 22.20 -15.63
N LYS A 156 -18.20 22.96 -14.57
CA LYS A 156 -17.43 24.17 -14.20
C LYS A 156 -16.52 23.97 -13.01
N GLY A 157 -15.84 22.83 -12.98
CA GLY A 157 -14.84 22.50 -11.99
C GLY A 157 -14.88 21.03 -11.65
N ILE A 158 -14.20 20.67 -10.57
CA ILE A 158 -14.02 19.30 -10.13
C ILE A 158 -14.46 19.18 -8.67
N VAL A 159 -15.07 18.05 -8.34
CA VAL A 159 -15.31 17.60 -6.97
C VAL A 159 -14.26 16.55 -6.64
N GLN A 160 -13.65 16.65 -5.47
CA GLN A 160 -12.69 15.67 -5.00
C GLN A 160 -13.03 15.22 -3.58
N SER A 161 -12.88 13.93 -3.33
CA SER A 161 -12.92 13.31 -2.01
C SER A 161 -11.56 12.68 -1.72
N ALA A 162 -11.19 12.63 -0.45
CA ALA A 162 -9.91 12.09 -0.03
C ALA A 162 -10.00 11.31 1.28
N LEU A 163 -9.17 10.28 1.37
CA LEU A 163 -8.93 9.49 2.57
C LEU A 163 -7.45 9.53 2.92
N ASN A 164 -7.14 9.75 4.19
CA ASN A 164 -5.79 9.56 4.68
C ASN A 164 -5.39 8.07 4.68
N ALA A 165 -4.09 7.82 4.77
CA ALA A 165 -3.56 6.46 4.84
C ALA A 165 -3.94 5.69 6.11
N GLY A 166 -4.47 6.36 7.15
CA GLY A 166 -4.78 5.71 8.43
C GLY A 166 -5.80 4.57 8.32
N GLU A 167 -6.77 4.66 7.42
CA GLU A 167 -7.67 3.52 7.14
C GLU A 167 -6.94 2.34 6.49
N PHE A 168 -6.02 2.64 5.57
CA PHE A 168 -5.19 1.63 4.90
C PHE A 168 -4.23 0.95 5.91
N GLU A 169 -3.61 1.73 6.79
CA GLU A 169 -2.77 1.26 7.89
C GLU A 169 -3.56 0.38 8.87
N GLY A 170 -4.79 0.75 9.22
CA GLY A 170 -5.65 -0.07 10.10
C GLY A 170 -5.95 -1.45 9.52
N LEU A 171 -6.12 -1.54 8.20
CA LEU A 171 -6.33 -2.79 7.49
C LEU A 171 -5.03 -3.61 7.42
N LEU A 172 -3.89 -3.00 7.10
CA LEU A 172 -2.59 -3.69 7.16
C LEU A 172 -2.27 -4.22 8.56
N ASN A 173 -2.58 -3.46 9.62
CA ASN A 173 -2.45 -3.94 10.99
C ASN A 173 -3.28 -5.19 11.26
N THR A 174 -4.47 -5.30 10.67
CA THR A 174 -5.31 -6.50 10.78
C THR A 174 -4.64 -7.70 10.10
N PHE A 175 -4.01 -7.48 8.94
CA PHE A 175 -3.25 -8.50 8.24
C PHE A 175 -2.04 -8.98 9.07
N ILE A 176 -1.23 -8.06 9.61
CA ILE A 176 -0.09 -8.39 10.49
C ILE A 176 -0.57 -9.16 11.72
N THR A 177 -1.63 -8.69 12.38
CA THR A 177 -2.18 -9.36 13.58
C THR A 177 -2.68 -10.78 13.28
N SER A 178 -3.22 -11.00 12.08
CA SER A 178 -3.68 -12.33 11.64
C SER A 178 -2.53 -13.26 11.23
N ASN A 179 -1.32 -12.72 11.05
CA ASN A 179 -0.12 -13.42 10.60
C ASN A 179 1.04 -13.09 11.54
N PRO A 180 1.08 -13.68 12.76
CA PRO A 180 2.00 -13.27 13.83
C PRO A 180 3.49 -13.43 13.50
N ASN A 181 3.80 -14.16 12.43
CA ASN A 181 5.16 -14.35 11.95
C ASN A 181 5.70 -13.09 11.27
N ILE A 182 4.84 -12.22 10.75
CA ILE A 182 5.23 -10.94 10.14
C ILE A 182 5.63 -9.99 11.27
N ASN A 183 6.79 -9.36 11.13
CA ASN A 183 7.23 -8.32 12.05
C ASN A 183 6.86 -6.93 11.54
N TYR A 184 7.03 -6.66 10.25
CA TYR A 184 6.55 -5.40 9.68
C TYR A 184 6.22 -5.53 8.19
N ILE A 185 5.43 -4.58 7.71
CA ILE A 185 5.14 -4.32 6.30
C ILE A 185 5.34 -2.82 6.05
N MET A 186 6.09 -2.47 5.01
CA MET A 186 6.15 -1.12 4.48
C MET A 186 5.64 -1.12 3.04
N ILE A 187 4.93 -0.06 2.66
CA ILE A 187 4.52 0.19 1.27
C ILE A 187 5.29 1.39 0.77
N VAL A 188 5.98 1.24 -0.35
CA VAL A 188 6.86 2.25 -0.93
C VAL A 188 6.42 2.58 -2.34
N ASP A 189 6.41 3.86 -2.70
CA ASP A 189 6.12 4.28 -4.07
C ASP A 189 7.36 4.22 -4.99
N ALA A 190 7.15 4.46 -6.28
CA ALA A 190 8.20 4.42 -7.29
C ALA A 190 9.28 5.50 -7.13
N SER A 191 9.06 6.50 -6.27
CA SER A 191 10.06 7.53 -5.93
C SER A 191 10.90 7.14 -4.70
N GLY A 192 10.58 6.02 -4.06
CA GLY A 192 11.22 5.54 -2.83
C GLY A 192 10.59 6.10 -1.57
N ILE A 193 9.45 6.79 -1.64
CA ILE A 193 8.76 7.33 -0.46
C ILE A 193 7.95 6.22 0.20
N ILE A 194 8.11 6.07 1.51
CA ILE A 194 7.32 5.15 2.32
C ILE A 194 5.93 5.75 2.52
N LEU A 195 4.91 5.10 1.98
CA LEU A 195 3.52 5.52 2.07
C LEU A 195 2.88 5.04 3.37
N THR A 196 3.22 3.83 3.82
CA THR A 196 2.78 3.29 5.12
C THR A 196 3.86 2.40 5.71
N SER A 197 3.89 2.33 7.05
CA SER A 197 4.80 1.48 7.80
C SER A 197 4.05 0.90 8.99
N ASN A 198 3.85 -0.42 8.99
CA ASN A 198 3.04 -1.14 9.97
C ASN A 198 3.90 -2.22 10.62
N ASP A 199 3.96 -2.23 11.96
CA ASP A 199 4.77 -3.18 12.72
C ASP A 199 3.94 -4.02 13.72
N ASN A 200 4.43 -5.23 13.95
CA ASN A 200 3.94 -6.12 14.99
C ASN A 200 4.65 -5.79 16.30
N THR A 201 4.02 -4.91 17.07
CA THR A 201 4.58 -4.43 18.35
C THR A 201 4.82 -5.54 19.38
N GLU A 202 4.20 -6.71 19.25
CA GLU A 202 4.42 -7.85 20.14
C GLU A 202 5.76 -8.56 19.88
N ASN A 203 6.28 -8.46 18.65
CA ASN A 203 7.53 -9.12 18.24
C ASN A 203 8.79 -8.32 18.59
N GLY A 204 8.66 -7.06 19.03
CA GLY A 204 9.78 -6.21 19.43
C GLY A 204 10.71 -5.78 18.28
N ILE A 205 10.33 -6.06 17.03
CA ILE A 205 11.03 -5.63 15.82
C ILE A 205 10.11 -4.65 15.09
N SER A 206 10.56 -3.41 14.98
CA SER A 206 9.84 -2.35 14.26
C SER A 206 10.48 -2.10 12.89
N ALA A 207 9.68 -1.55 11.99
CA ALA A 207 10.17 -1.09 10.69
C ALA A 207 11.31 -0.05 10.86
N PRO A 208 12.30 -0.05 9.95
CA PRO A 208 13.45 0.85 10.05
C PRO A 208 13.10 2.34 9.84
N ASN A 209 12.00 2.61 9.16
CA ASN A 209 11.58 3.94 8.73
C ASN A 209 10.05 4.10 8.86
N SER A 210 9.61 5.35 8.91
CA SER A 210 8.21 5.73 9.07
C SER A 210 7.58 6.23 7.77
N ALA A 211 6.26 6.38 7.75
CA ALA A 211 5.58 7.00 6.61
C ALA A 211 6.12 8.40 6.31
N ALA A 212 6.16 8.76 5.04
CA ALA A 212 6.79 9.94 4.45
C ALA A 212 8.33 9.99 4.48
N ASP A 213 9.02 9.00 5.07
CA ASP A 213 10.48 8.88 4.93
C ASP A 213 10.87 8.29 3.56
N MET A 214 12.11 8.55 3.13
CA MET A 214 12.72 7.87 1.99
C MET A 214 13.23 6.50 2.40
N ASN A 215 12.78 5.46 1.70
CA ASN A 215 13.38 4.14 1.75
C ASN A 215 14.75 4.18 1.05
N GLN A 216 15.80 3.74 1.74
CA GLN A 216 17.17 3.73 1.23
C GLN A 216 17.62 2.34 0.76
N ASP A 217 16.71 1.37 0.76
CA ASP A 217 17.00 0.01 0.37
C ASP A 217 17.04 -0.10 -1.17
N PRO A 218 18.20 -0.42 -1.76
CA PRO A 218 18.32 -0.55 -3.22
C PRO A 218 17.45 -1.67 -3.80
N LYS A 219 16.90 -2.57 -2.97
CA LYS A 219 15.98 -3.62 -3.42
C LYS A 219 14.62 -3.10 -3.84
N VAL A 220 14.17 -1.99 -3.25
CA VAL A 220 12.96 -1.31 -3.71
C VAL A 220 13.15 -0.82 -5.15
N ASP A 221 14.26 -0.14 -5.44
CA ASP A 221 14.59 0.31 -6.80
C ASP A 221 14.69 -0.85 -7.79
N GLU A 222 15.26 -1.99 -7.36
CA GLU A 222 15.37 -3.20 -8.18
C GLU A 222 13.99 -3.80 -8.52
N VAL A 223 13.03 -3.78 -7.58
CA VAL A 223 11.64 -4.21 -7.84
C VAL A 223 10.98 -3.29 -8.86
N PHE A 224 11.12 -1.97 -8.74
CA PHE A 224 10.56 -1.04 -9.72
C PHE A 224 11.20 -1.16 -11.11
N ALA A 225 12.51 -1.42 -11.17
CA ALA A 225 13.23 -1.57 -12.42
C ALA A 225 12.92 -2.90 -13.13
N SER A 226 12.73 -3.98 -12.38
CA SER A 226 12.53 -5.34 -12.92
C SER A 226 11.07 -5.73 -13.09
N GLY A 227 10.18 -5.15 -12.29
CA GLY A 227 8.80 -5.61 -12.13
C GLY A 227 8.71 -7.04 -11.59
N GLN A 228 9.75 -7.53 -10.91
CA GLN A 228 9.82 -8.89 -10.36
C GLN A 228 10.02 -8.84 -8.84
N PRO A 229 9.47 -9.81 -8.09
CA PRO A 229 9.72 -9.91 -6.66
C PRO A 229 11.18 -10.27 -6.37
N TYR A 230 11.72 -9.71 -5.30
CA TYR A 230 13.04 -10.06 -4.75
C TYR A 230 12.87 -10.61 -3.34
N SER A 231 13.51 -11.74 -3.04
CA SER A 231 13.49 -12.34 -1.70
C SER A 231 14.90 -12.63 -1.20
N GLU A 232 15.18 -12.29 0.05
CA GLU A 232 16.38 -12.70 0.77
C GLU A 232 16.00 -13.62 1.93
N ILE A 233 16.58 -14.82 1.91
CA ILE A 233 16.40 -15.83 2.95
C ILE A 233 17.75 -16.06 3.60
N THR A 234 17.88 -15.67 4.86
CA THR A 234 19.03 -16.04 5.71
C THR A 234 18.60 -17.13 6.70
N GLU A 235 19.46 -17.56 7.63
CA GLU A 235 19.11 -18.67 8.55
C GLU A 235 17.85 -18.39 9.39
N ASP A 236 17.65 -17.13 9.79
CA ASP A 236 16.58 -16.74 10.72
C ASP A 236 15.62 -15.69 10.16
N ILE A 237 15.95 -15.06 9.02
CA ILE A 237 15.20 -13.92 8.48
C ILE A 237 14.74 -14.22 7.07
N TYR A 238 13.47 -13.89 6.81
CA TYR A 238 12.92 -13.78 5.49
C TYR A 238 12.51 -12.33 5.22
N HIS A 239 13.09 -11.75 4.17
CA HIS A 239 12.82 -10.39 3.71
C HIS A 239 12.39 -10.43 2.26
N LEU A 240 11.27 -9.81 1.93
CA LEU A 240 10.72 -9.84 0.59
C LEU A 240 10.25 -8.47 0.14
N TYR A 241 10.50 -8.24 -1.14
CA TYR A 241 10.12 -7.04 -1.85
C TYR A 241 9.24 -7.46 -3.03
N ILE A 242 8.00 -6.98 -3.07
CA ILE A 242 7.01 -7.43 -4.06
C ILE A 242 6.49 -6.26 -4.88
N PRO A 243 6.45 -6.38 -6.21
CA PRO A 243 5.75 -5.42 -7.04
C PRO A 243 4.23 -5.53 -6.83
N VAL A 244 3.60 -4.40 -6.49
CA VAL A 244 2.14 -4.28 -6.46
C VAL A 244 1.68 -3.58 -7.73
N GLU A 245 1.15 -4.37 -8.67
CA GLU A 245 0.61 -3.87 -9.92
C GLU A 245 -0.90 -3.63 -9.84
N LYS A 246 -1.35 -2.47 -10.30
CA LYS A 246 -2.75 -2.13 -10.46
C LYS A 246 -2.99 -1.56 -11.84
N PHE A 247 -4.00 -2.10 -12.54
CA PHE A 247 -4.34 -1.71 -13.93
C PHE A 247 -3.17 -1.77 -14.92
N GLY A 248 -2.24 -2.71 -14.73
CA GLY A 248 -1.07 -2.88 -15.61
C GLY A 248 0.06 -1.88 -15.38
N ALA A 249 -0.01 -1.08 -14.31
CA ALA A 249 1.07 -0.22 -13.86
C ALA A 249 1.56 -0.67 -12.49
N LEU A 250 2.88 -0.73 -12.33
CA LEU A 250 3.51 -0.97 -11.03
C LEU A 250 3.34 0.29 -10.16
N GLN A 251 2.55 0.17 -9.10
CA GLN A 251 2.22 1.29 -8.22
C GLN A 251 3.12 1.34 -7.00
N TYR A 252 3.36 0.19 -6.36
CA TYR A 252 4.10 0.11 -5.11
C TYR A 252 5.13 -1.03 -5.12
N ALA A 253 6.10 -0.91 -4.24
CA ALA A 253 6.87 -2.03 -3.72
C ALA A 253 6.43 -2.28 -2.28
N GLU A 254 5.98 -3.50 -2.00
CA GLU A 254 5.81 -3.99 -0.64
C GLU A 254 7.16 -4.44 -0.11
N ASP A 255 7.54 -4.02 1.09
CA ASP A 255 8.70 -4.50 1.85
C ASP A 255 8.18 -5.23 3.10
N LEU A 256 8.31 -6.55 3.12
CA LEU A 256 7.86 -7.44 4.19
C LEU A 256 9.03 -8.12 4.87
N TYR A 257 9.06 -8.06 6.19
CA TYR A 257 10.08 -8.70 7.01
C TYR A 257 9.47 -9.64 8.05
N SER A 258 10.05 -10.84 8.16
CA SER A 258 9.58 -11.91 9.02
C SER A 258 10.72 -12.80 9.52
N GLU A 259 10.54 -13.45 10.67
CA GLU A 259 11.50 -14.42 11.22
C GLU A 259 11.11 -15.87 10.85
N ILE A 260 12.06 -16.63 10.30
CA ILE A 260 11.86 -17.99 9.78
C ILE A 260 11.54 -18.99 10.89
N GLU A 261 12.10 -18.82 12.10
CA GLU A 261 11.81 -19.70 13.23
C GLU A 261 10.31 -19.82 13.51
N LYS A 262 9.54 -18.77 13.20
CA LYS A 262 8.10 -18.73 13.42
C LYS A 262 7.29 -19.51 12.37
N PHE A 263 7.90 -19.92 11.26
CA PHE A 263 7.28 -20.78 10.24
C PHE A 263 7.60 -22.28 10.40
N LYS A 264 8.51 -22.64 11.31
CA LYS A 264 8.84 -24.05 11.61
C LYS A 264 7.76 -24.61 12.54
N ILE A 265 6.81 -25.38 11.97
CA ILE A 265 5.77 -26.14 12.69
C ILE A 265 6.33 -27.46 13.20
#